data_AF-A0A0N0LQH0-F1
#
_entry.id   AF-A0A0N0LQH0-F1
#
_cell.length_a   1.000
_cell.length_b   1.000
_cell.length_c   1.000
_cell.angle_alpha   90.00
_cell.angle_beta   90.00
_cell.angle_gamma   90.00
#
_symmetry.space_group_name_H-M   'P 1'
#
loop_
_entity.id
_entity.type
_entity.pdbx_description
1 polymer ?
#
loop_
_entity_poly.entity_id
_entity_poly.type
_entity_poly.pdbx_seq_one_letter_code
_entity_poly.pdbx_strand_id
1 'polypeptide(L)'
;MEHIFEGLPKDKWLEIIFNASNNLTSAELIRILERLAAMEILLEKRLGETWEEELQYLLKSEEVAEEIHRHTQNLAIESMGNILTQNE
;
A
#
# COMPACT_ATOMS: atom_id res chain seq x y z
N MET A 1 6.47 -18.11 -22.40
CA MET A 1 6.75 -17.39 -21.13
C MET A 1 5.47 -16.66 -20.74
N GLU A 2 4.46 -17.40 -20.29
CA GLU A 2 3.07 -16.91 -20.33
C GLU A 2 2.26 -17.35 -19.09
N HIS A 3 2.87 -17.30 -17.90
CA HIS A 3 2.17 -17.62 -16.64
C HIS A 3 2.63 -16.75 -15.44
N ILE A 4 3.08 -15.52 -15.68
CA ILE A 4 3.70 -14.74 -14.58
C ILE A 4 2.72 -13.85 -13.81
N PHE A 5 1.54 -13.46 -14.31
CA PHE A 5 0.55 -12.71 -13.50
C PHE A 5 -0.92 -12.88 -13.94
N GLU A 6 -1.59 -13.97 -13.56
CA GLU A 6 -3.06 -13.95 -13.40
C GLU A 6 -3.37 -13.30 -12.04
N GLY A 7 -4.22 -12.27 -11.99
CA GLY A 7 -4.60 -11.51 -10.77
C GLY A 7 -3.98 -10.11 -10.67
N LEU A 8 -4.65 -9.21 -9.94
CA LEU A 8 -4.12 -7.85 -9.73
C LEU A 8 -2.91 -7.91 -8.78
N PRO A 9 -1.91 -7.01 -8.91
CA PRO A 9 -0.76 -6.96 -8.00
C PRO A 9 -1.12 -6.98 -6.50
N LYS A 10 -2.22 -6.31 -6.11
CA LYS A 10 -2.73 -6.35 -4.73
C LYS A 10 -3.14 -7.76 -4.27
N ASP A 11 -3.68 -8.59 -5.17
CA ASP A 11 -4.17 -9.93 -4.83
C ASP A 11 -2.97 -10.84 -4.55
N LYS A 12 -1.93 -10.73 -5.38
CA LYS A 12 -0.64 -11.41 -5.14
C LYS A 12 0.11 -10.89 -3.93
N TRP A 13 0.02 -9.60 -3.66
CA TRP A 13 0.58 -9.03 -2.45
C TRP A 13 -0.04 -9.67 -1.20
N LEU A 14 -1.35 -9.90 -1.18
CA LEU A 14 -2.02 -10.64 -0.10
C LEU A 14 -1.48 -12.08 0.00
N GLU A 15 -1.34 -12.79 -1.12
CA GLU A 15 -0.75 -14.13 -1.13
C GLU A 15 0.67 -14.13 -0.53
N ILE A 16 1.52 -13.17 -0.89
CA ILE A 16 2.87 -13.07 -0.35
C ILE A 16 2.85 -12.76 1.15
N ILE A 17 2.02 -11.81 1.59
CA ILE A 17 1.85 -11.46 3.01
C ILE A 17 1.49 -12.70 3.84
N PHE A 18 0.58 -13.55 3.35
CA PHE A 18 0.13 -14.74 4.08
C PHE A 18 1.10 -15.94 4.03
N ASN A 19 2.00 -16.00 3.04
CA ASN A 19 2.86 -17.17 2.82
C ASN A 19 4.36 -16.92 3.06
N ALA A 20 4.82 -15.67 3.11
CA ALA A 20 6.20 -15.35 3.45
C ALA A 20 6.50 -15.58 4.94
N SER A 21 7.78 -15.50 5.33
CA SER A 21 8.16 -15.67 6.73
C SER A 21 7.55 -14.55 7.61
N ASN A 22 7.03 -14.94 8.78
CA ASN A 22 6.36 -14.01 9.70
C ASN A 22 7.21 -12.79 10.06
N ASN A 23 8.53 -12.95 10.17
CA ASN A 23 9.43 -11.86 10.51
C ASN A 23 9.49 -10.81 9.39
N LEU A 24 9.60 -11.24 8.13
CA LEU A 24 9.67 -10.34 6.98
C LEU A 24 8.33 -9.65 6.72
N THR A 25 7.23 -10.42 6.80
CA THR A 25 5.89 -9.84 6.69
C THR A 25 5.65 -8.81 7.79
N SER A 26 6.03 -9.11 9.04
CA SER A 26 5.87 -8.17 10.15
C SER A 26 6.67 -6.90 9.95
N ALA A 27 7.93 -7.00 9.50
CA ALA A 27 8.77 -5.84 9.23
C ALA A 27 8.16 -4.94 8.14
N GLU A 28 7.65 -5.53 7.05
CA GLU A 28 7.04 -4.77 5.97
C GLU A 28 5.71 -4.13 6.38
N LEU A 29 4.85 -4.85 7.13
CA LEU A 29 3.60 -4.29 7.63
C LEU A 29 3.83 -3.13 8.62
N ILE A 30 4.84 -3.24 9.48
CA ILE A 30 5.26 -2.15 10.38
C ILE A 30 5.74 -0.95 9.56
N ARG A 31 6.58 -1.17 8.53
CA ARG A 31 7.06 -0.10 7.63
C ARG A 31 5.88 0.64 6.96
N ILE A 32 4.88 -0.10 6.48
CA ILE A 32 3.68 0.48 5.86
C ILE A 32 2.89 1.31 6.88
N LEU A 33 2.72 0.78 8.10
CA LEU A 33 1.99 1.47 9.17
C LEU A 33 2.70 2.76 9.60
N GLU A 34 4.02 2.73 9.78
CA GLU A 34 4.82 3.91 10.10
C GLU A 34 4.73 4.97 8.99
N ARG A 35 4.75 4.54 7.73
CA ARG A 35 4.56 5.44 6.59
C ARG A 35 3.17 6.07 6.57
N LEU A 36 2.12 5.31 6.90
CA LEU A 36 0.76 5.83 7.04
C LEU A 36 0.70 6.90 8.14
N ALA A 37 1.16 6.59 9.35
CA ALA A 37 1.19 7.54 10.46
C ALA A 37 1.96 8.83 10.11
N ALA A 38 3.09 8.70 9.40
CA ALA A 38 3.85 9.86 8.94
C ALA A 38 3.08 10.73 7.93
N MET A 39 2.30 10.10 7.03
CA MET A 39 1.44 10.82 6.08
C MET A 39 0.29 11.54 6.80
N GLU A 40 -0.36 10.91 7.78
CA GLU A 40 -1.42 11.54 8.58
C GLU A 40 -0.89 12.78 9.32
N ILE A 41 0.25 12.65 10.02
CA ILE A 41 0.92 13.78 10.70
C ILE A 41 1.29 14.89 9.70
N LEU A 42 1.76 14.53 8.50
CA LEU A 42 2.12 15.49 7.47
C LEU A 42 0.88 16.23 6.94
N LEU A 43 -0.22 15.51 6.70
CA LEU A 43 -1.48 16.06 6.22
C LEU A 43 -2.08 17.01 7.27
N GLU A 44 -2.17 16.58 8.53
CA GLU A 44 -2.65 17.43 9.62
C GLU A 44 -1.85 18.73 9.74
N LYS A 45 -0.52 18.66 9.66
CA LYS A 45 0.36 19.85 9.70
C LYS A 45 0.18 20.78 8.50
N ARG A 46 -0.33 20.30 7.37
CA ARG A 46 -0.42 21.06 6.11
C ARG A 46 -1.83 21.56 5.81
N LEU A 47 -2.84 20.76 6.10
CA LEU A 47 -4.24 21.00 5.77
C LEU A 47 -5.08 21.30 7.02
N GLY A 48 -4.55 21.09 8.23
CA GLY A 48 -5.29 21.28 9.48
C GLY A 48 -6.29 20.16 9.75
N GLU A 49 -7.20 20.38 10.70
CA GLU A 49 -8.11 19.35 11.24
C GLU A 49 -9.08 18.74 10.20
N THR A 50 -9.28 19.39 9.04
CA THR A 50 -10.19 18.92 7.97
C THR A 50 -9.56 17.90 7.03
N TRP A 51 -8.26 17.59 7.17
CA TRP A 51 -7.54 16.72 6.24
C TRP A 51 -8.18 15.33 6.09
N GLU A 52 -8.73 14.78 7.18
CA GLU A 52 -9.38 13.47 7.18
C GLU A 52 -10.69 13.51 6.38
N GLU A 53 -11.48 14.58 6.51
CA GLU A 53 -12.72 14.76 5.73
C GLU A 53 -12.43 14.85 4.23
N GLU A 54 -11.36 15.56 3.85
CA GLU A 54 -10.89 15.65 2.47
C GLU A 54 -10.39 14.31 1.93
N LEU A 55 -9.64 13.55 2.75
CA LEU A 55 -9.22 12.20 2.38
C LEU A 55 -10.42 11.27 2.15
N GLN A 56 -11.41 11.31 3.03
CA GLN A 56 -12.64 10.52 2.89
C GLN A 56 -13.43 10.90 1.64
N TYR A 57 -13.43 12.18 1.27
CA TYR A 57 -14.02 12.64 0.01
C TYR A 57 -13.26 12.07 -1.19
N LEU A 58 -11.92 12.16 -1.20
CA LEU A 58 -11.07 11.63 -2.27
C LEU A 58 -11.27 10.12 -2.47
N LEU A 59 -11.33 9.34 -1.40
CA LEU A 59 -11.54 7.89 -1.46
C LEU A 59 -12.89 7.49 -2.08
N LYS A 60 -13.87 8.39 -2.08
CA LYS A 60 -15.22 8.17 -2.65
C LYS A 60 -15.38 8.82 -4.03
N SER A 61 -14.42 9.62 -4.48
CA SER A 61 -14.49 10.34 -5.73
C SER A 61 -14.18 9.42 -6.92
N GLU A 62 -15.12 9.32 -7.85
CA GLU A 62 -14.96 8.54 -9.09
C GLU A 62 -13.85 9.12 -9.99
N GLU A 63 -13.59 10.43 -9.92
CA GLU A 63 -12.60 11.13 -10.74
C GLU A 63 -11.18 10.61 -10.50
N VAL A 64 -10.85 10.32 -9.24
CA VAL A 64 -9.51 9.85 -8.83
C VAL A 64 -9.47 8.35 -8.55
N ALA A 65 -10.59 7.63 -8.68
CA ALA A 65 -10.68 6.21 -8.33
C ALA A 65 -9.68 5.35 -9.11
N GLU A 66 -9.52 5.62 -10.42
CA GLU A 66 -8.55 4.90 -11.26
C GLU A 66 -7.11 5.23 -10.89
N GLU A 67 -6.84 6.47 -10.49
CA GLU A 67 -5.52 6.88 -10.01
C GLU A 67 -5.17 6.20 -8.68
N ILE A 68 -6.10 6.21 -7.73
CA ILE A 68 -5.97 5.49 -6.45
C ILE A 68 -5.76 4.01 -6.73
N HIS A 69 -6.57 3.40 -7.60
CA HIS A 69 -6.44 1.98 -7.97
C HIS A 69 -5.03 1.67 -8.47
N ARG A 70 -4.53 2.42 -9.46
CA ARG A 70 -3.18 2.26 -10.01
C ARG A 70 -2.10 2.45 -8.95
N HIS A 71 -2.23 3.47 -8.10
CA HIS A 71 -1.29 3.71 -7.01
C HIS A 71 -1.28 2.56 -5.99
N THR A 72 -2.44 1.98 -5.66
CA THR A 72 -2.52 0.79 -4.81
C THR A 72 -1.78 -0.39 -5.43
N GLN A 73 -1.91 -0.62 -6.75
CA GLN A 73 -1.16 -1.68 -7.42
C GLN A 73 0.36 -1.44 -7.36
N ASN A 74 0.81 -0.19 -7.54
CA ASN A 74 2.23 0.15 -7.44
C ASN A 74 2.78 -0.07 -6.03
N LEU A 75 2.04 0.33 -4.99
CA LEU A 75 2.41 0.10 -3.59
C LEU A 75 2.47 -1.40 -3.27
N ALA A 76 1.55 -2.19 -3.81
CA ALA A 76 1.60 -3.65 -3.69
C ALA A 76 2.89 -4.23 -4.30
N ILE A 77 3.31 -3.77 -5.48
CA ILE A 77 4.56 -4.19 -6.12
C ILE A 77 5.78 -3.80 -5.28
N GLU A 78 5.86 -2.56 -4.80
CA GLU A 78 6.94 -2.10 -3.93
C GLU A 78 7.04 -2.98 -2.68
N SER A 79 5.90 -3.22 -2.02
CA SER A 79 5.85 -3.99 -0.79
C SER A 79 6.26 -5.46 -1.00
N MET A 80 5.79 -6.09 -2.08
CA MET A 80 6.27 -7.42 -2.47
C MET A 80 7.79 -7.43 -2.70
N GLY A 81 8.33 -6.41 -3.36
CA GLY A 81 9.78 -6.25 -3.56
C GLY A 81 10.55 -6.18 -2.24
N ASN A 82 10.07 -5.42 -1.27
CA ASN A 82 10.70 -5.32 0.05
C ASN A 82 10.72 -6.66 0.80
N ILE A 83 9.63 -7.42 0.75
CA ILE A 83 9.56 -8.75 1.39
C ILE A 83 10.51 -9.74 0.71
N LEU A 84 10.56 -9.72 -0.62
CA LEU A 84 11.38 -10.66 -1.40
C LEU A 84 12.88 -10.34 -1.27
N THR A 85 13.26 -9.07 -1.29
CA THR A 85 14.67 -8.65 -1.17
C THR A 85 15.25 -8.81 0.23
N GLN A 86 14.42 -8.80 1.28
CA GLN A 86 14.88 -9.11 2.64
C GLN A 86 15.07 -10.62 2.88
N ASN A 87 14.68 -11.49 1.93
CA ASN A 87 15.01 -12.92 1.95
C ASN A 87 16.37 -13.25 1.32
N GLU A 88 17.00 -12.31 0.61
CA GLU A 88 18.35 -12.45 0.02
C GLU A 88 19.45 -12.10 1.03
#